data_AF-A0A645A1B6-F1
#
_entry.id   AF-A0A645A1B6-F1
#
_cell.length_a   1.000
_cell.length_b   1.000
_cell.length_c   1.000
_cell.angle_alpha   90.00
_cell.angle_beta   90.00
_cell.angle_gamma   90.00
#
_symmetry.space_group_name_H-M   'P 1'
#
loop_
_entity.id
_entity.type
_entity.pdbx_description
1 polymer ?
#
loop_
_entity_poly.entity_id
_entity_poly.type
_entity_poly.pdbx_seq_one_letter_code
_entity_poly.pdbx_strand_id
1 'polypeptide(L)' 'MTYKESVEKIEELIAKIENPATQLEEITGEVKKALELIKYCRDTIKGFADESALLLGKQDGRA' A
#
# COMPACT_ATOMS: atom_id res chain seq x y z
N MET A 1 10.36 -5.64 -0.86
CA MET A 1 9.05 -5.48 -0.23
C MET A 1 8.01 -5.67 -1.31
N THR A 2 7.05 -6.56 -1.09
CA THR A 2 5.94 -6.86 -1.99
C THR A 2 4.67 -6.14 -1.53
N TYR A 3 3.64 -6.09 -2.40
CA TYR A 3 2.32 -5.60 -2.02
C TYR A 3 1.77 -6.36 -0.81
N LYS A 4 1.85 -7.69 -0.83
CA LYS A 4 1.35 -8.56 0.25
C LYS A 4 2.05 -8.26 1.58
N GLU A 5 3.37 -8.23 1.58
CA GLU A 5 4.16 -7.88 2.78
C GLU A 5 3.83 -6.49 3.32
N SER A 6 3.45 -5.56 2.44
CA SER A 6 3.07 -4.20 2.85
C SER A 6 1.70 -4.17 3.50
N VAL A 7 0.74 -4.96 3.00
CA VAL A 7 -0.58 -5.13 3.63
C VAL A 7 -0.45 -5.79 5.00
N GLU A 8 0.31 -6.87 5.12
CA GLU A 8 0.54 -7.56 6.41
C GLU A 8 1.12 -6.57 7.46
N LYS A 9 2.09 -5.75 7.08
CA LYS A 9 2.64 -4.70 7.96
C LYS A 9 1.64 -3.61 8.33
N ILE A 10 0.72 -3.25 7.44
CA ILE A 10 -0.35 -2.29 7.74
C ILE A 10 -1.29 -2.88 8.79
N GLU A 11 -1.66 -4.15 8.67
CA GLU A 11 -2.52 -4.85 9.63
C GLU A 11 -1.86 -4.91 11.02
N GLU A 12 -0.55 -5.20 11.10
CA GLU A 12 0.22 -5.15 12.33
C GLU A 12 0.23 -3.74 12.97
N LEU A 13 0.40 -2.70 12.16
CA LEU A 13 0.37 -1.31 12.63
C LEU A 13 -1.02 -0.92 13.14
N ILE A 14 -2.09 -1.32 12.46
CA ILE A 14 -3.47 -1.10 12.91
C ILE A 14 -3.69 -1.77 14.26
N ALA A 15 -3.31 -3.05 14.39
CA ALA A 15 -3.44 -3.78 15.65
C ALA A 15 -2.67 -3.10 16.80
N LYS A 16 -1.50 -2.52 16.52
CA LYS A 16 -0.76 -1.71 17.51
C LYS A 16 -1.49 -0.40 17.84
N ILE A 17 -1.99 0.32 16.85
CA ILE A 17 -2.69 1.60 17.05
C ILE A 17 -4.00 1.43 17.82
N GLU A 18 -4.73 0.35 17.57
CA GLU A 18 -6.02 0.04 18.22
C GLU A 18 -5.85 -0.54 19.64
N ASN A 19 -4.61 -0.88 20.04
CA ASN A 19 -4.34 -1.40 21.38
C ASN A 19 -4.41 -0.26 22.43
N PRO A 20 -5.32 -0.32 23.42
CA PRO A 20 -5.45 0.70 24.46
C PRO A 20 -4.21 0.85 25.36
N ALA A 21 -3.31 -0.14 25.37
CA ALA A 21 -2.05 -0.10 26.11
C ALA A 21 -0.93 0.63 25.36
N THR A 22 -1.13 0.98 24.08
CA THR A 22 -0.15 1.72 23.30
C THR A 22 -0.13 3.19 23.72
N GLN A 23 1.06 3.71 24.01
CA GLN A 23 1.26 5.10 24.42
C GLN A 23 0.90 6.05 23.28
N LEU A 24 0.19 7.13 23.60
CA LEU A 24 -0.35 8.07 22.62
C LEU A 24 0.75 8.72 21.77
N GLU A 25 1.90 8.97 22.39
CA GLU A 25 3.10 9.53 21.77
C GLU A 25 3.67 8.60 20.68
N GLU A 26 3.53 7.28 20.83
CA GLU A 26 3.98 6.29 19.85
C GLU A 26 3.03 6.21 18.64
N ILE A 27 1.72 6.43 18.85
CA ILE A 27 0.69 6.29 17.81
C ILE A 27 0.99 7.16 16.60
N THR A 28 1.45 8.40 16.81
CA THR A 28 1.76 9.32 15.70
C THR A 28 2.86 8.76 14.78
N GLY A 29 3.86 8.08 15.35
CA GLY A 29 4.91 7.43 14.58
C GLY A 29 4.40 6.23 13.79
N GLU A 30 3.55 5.40 14.39
CA GLU A 30 2.97 4.23 13.72
C GLU A 30 2.01 4.61 12.59
N VAL A 31 1.20 5.64 12.79
CA VAL A 31 0.32 6.19 11.73
C VAL A 31 1.13 6.67 10.53
N LYS A 32 2.27 7.34 10.75
CA LYS A 32 3.14 7.78 9.63
C LYS A 32 3.67 6.59 8.83
N LYS A 33 4.14 5.54 9.50
CA LYS A 33 4.61 4.31 8.82
C LYS A 33 3.49 3.66 8.02
N ALA A 34 2.28 3.61 8.58
CA ALA A 34 1.11 3.05 7.89
C ALA A 34 0.79 3.86 6.62
N LEU A 35 0.85 5.20 6.68
CA LEU A 35 0.63 6.06 5.51
C LEU A 35 1.66 5.83 4.40
N GLU A 36 2.93 5.60 4.75
CA GLU A 36 3.98 5.28 3.78
C GLU A 36 3.72 3.93 3.08
N LEU A 37 3.33 2.90 3.85
CA LEU A 37 2.97 1.59 3.30
C LEU A 37 1.71 1.67 2.41
N ILE A 38 0.71 2.45 2.82
CA ILE A 38 -0.50 2.69 2.02
C ILE A 38 -0.14 3.37 0.70
N LYS A 39 0.77 4.36 0.74
CA LYS A 39 1.26 5.02 -0.48
C LYS A 39 1.93 4.02 -1.41
N TYR A 40 2.83 3.19 -0.90
CA TYR A 40 3.48 2.13 -1.69
C TYR A 40 2.44 1.19 -2.34
N CYS A 41 1.42 0.78 -1.59
CA CYS A 41 0.35 -0.09 -2.10
C CYS A 41 -0.42 0.58 -3.25
N ARG A 42 -0.80 1.87 -3.09
CA ARG A 42 -1.49 2.65 -4.12
C ARG A 42 -0.65 2.82 -5.38
N ASP A 43 0.63 3.16 -5.22
CA ASP A 43 1.55 3.33 -6.34
C ASP A 43 1.75 2.01 -7.11
N THR A 44 1.82 0.89 -6.38
CA THR A 44 1.90 -0.45 -6.96
C THR A 44 0.67 -0.79 -7.80
N ILE A 45 -0.54 -0.58 -7.25
CA ILE A 45 -1.80 -0.82 -7.98
C ILE A 45 -1.88 0.04 -9.24
N LYS A 46 -1.53 1.32 -9.11
CA LYS A 46 -1.53 2.25 -10.24
C LYS A 46 -0.56 1.79 -11.33
N GLY A 47 0.65 1.38 -10.97
CA GLY A 47 1.64 0.85 -11.90
C GLY A 47 1.11 -0.34 -12.70
N PHE A 48 0.47 -1.31 -12.03
CA PHE A 48 -0.15 -2.45 -12.71
C PHE A 48 -1.31 -2.06 -13.64
N ALA A 49 -2.13 -1.09 -13.23
CA ALA A 49 -3.22 -0.58 -14.06
C ALA A 49 -2.69 0.10 -15.33
N ASP A 50 -1.67 0.96 -15.19
CA ASP A 50 -1.02 1.66 -16.30
C ASP A 50 -0.35 0.67 -17.27
N GLU A 51 0.37 -0.34 -16.75
CA GLU A 51 0.98 -1.40 -17.56
C GLU A 51 -0.08 -2.22 -18.32
N SER A 52 -1.17 -2.60 -17.65
CA SER A 52 -2.27 -3.34 -18.26
C SER A 52 -2.93 -2.55 -19.39
N ALA A 53 -3.15 -1.24 -19.19
CA ALA A 53 -3.71 -0.36 -20.21
C ALA A 53 -2.78 -0.23 -21.43
N LEU A 54 -1.46 -0.13 -21.22
CA LEU A 54 -0.47 -0.11 -22.31
C LEU A 54 -0.45 -1.42 -23.10
N LEU A 55 -0.59 -2.57 -22.43
CA LEU A 55 -0.64 -3.87 -23.09
C LEU A 55 -1.90 -4.04 -23.93
N LEU A 56 -3.06 -3.64 -23.41
CA LEU A 56 -4.33 -3.69 -24.14
C LEU A 56 -4.31 -2.73 -25.36
N GLY A 57 -3.83 -1.49 -25.18
CA GLY A 57 -3.72 -0.53 -26.28
C GLY A 57 -2.75 -0.95 -27.39
N LYS A 58 -1.72 -1.76 -27.09
CA LYS A 58 -0.82 -2.35 -28.09
C LYS A 58 -1.46 -3.51 -28.88
N GLN A 59 -2.46 -4.19 -28.32
CA GLN A 59 -3.17 -5.27 -29.02
C GLN A 59 -4.15 -4.72 -30.06
N ASP A 60 -4.74 -3.55 -29.82
CA ASP A 60 -5.68 -2.89 -30.73
C ASP A 60 -5.01 -2.18 -31.92
N GLY A 61 -3.69 -2.05 -31.93
CA GLY A 61 -2.90 -1.40 -32.99
C GLY A 61 -2.38 -2.31 -34.11
N ARG A 62 -2.91 -3.53 -34.27
CA ARG A 62 -2.59 -4.43 -35.40
C ARG A 62 -3.67 -4.34 -36.48
N ALA A 63 -3.47 -3.45 -37.43
CA ALA A 63 -4.07 -3.49 -38.77
C ALA A 63 -2.97 -3.21 -39.80
#